data_AF-A0A2D7KS34-F1
#
_entry.id   AF-A0A2D7KS34-F1
#
_cell.length_a   1.000
_cell.length_b   1.000
_cell.length_c   1.000
_cell.angle_alpha   90.00
_cell.angle_beta   90.00
_cell.angle_gamma   90.00
#
_symmetry.space_group_name_H-M   'P 1'
#
loop_
_entity.id
_entity.type
_entity.pdbx_description
1 polymer ?
#
loop_
_entity_poly.entity_id
_entity_poly.type
_entity_poly.pdbx_seq_one_letter_code
_entity_poly.pdbx_strand_id
1 'polypeptide(L)'
;MGTIDYIEDGVIIQIDESDGRNPANTKNNEPTDAESLAIKTAGLAEILRRKRDRLLADTDWMATGDRSISDEWRTYRQALRDLPETTKDKWPYLEDSDWPTKPS
;
A
#
# COMPACT_ATOMS: atom_id res chain seq x y z
N MET A 1 -42.66 15.53 0.91
CA MET A 1 -41.29 15.54 0.37
C MET A 1 -40.90 17.00 0.17
N GLY A 2 -39.88 17.48 0.89
CA GLY A 2 -39.26 18.75 0.56
C GLY A 2 -38.38 18.57 -0.67
N THR A 3 -38.35 19.58 -1.54
CA THR A 3 -37.44 19.61 -2.69
C THR A 3 -36.39 20.68 -2.46
N ILE A 4 -35.16 20.40 -2.85
CA ILE A 4 -34.06 21.36 -2.80
C ILE A 4 -33.68 21.79 -4.22
N ASP A 5 -33.28 23.05 -4.36
CA ASP A 5 -32.73 23.57 -5.61
C ASP A 5 -31.26 23.13 -5.72
N TYR A 6 -30.95 22.35 -6.75
CA TYR A 6 -29.61 21.89 -7.08
C TYR A 6 -29.16 22.47 -8.43
N ILE A 7 -27.90 22.88 -8.53
CA ILE A 7 -27.34 23.44 -9.77
C ILE A 7 -26.48 22.38 -10.44
N GLU A 8 -26.88 21.95 -11.64
CA GLU A 8 -26.13 21.04 -12.51
C GLU A 8 -25.87 21.74 -13.84
N ASP A 9 -24.60 21.87 -14.24
CA ASP A 9 -24.18 22.53 -15.49
C ASP A 9 -24.79 23.94 -15.74
N GLY A 10 -25.02 24.70 -14.68
CA GLY A 10 -25.59 26.05 -14.74
C GLY A 10 -27.12 26.10 -14.84
N VAL A 11 -27.80 24.96 -14.72
CA VAL A 11 -29.26 24.84 -14.69
C VAL A 11 -29.72 24.50 -13.27
N ILE A 12 -30.73 25.22 -12.77
CA ILE A 12 -31.38 24.93 -11.49
C ILE A 12 -32.40 23.80 -11.71
N ILE A 13 -32.21 22.68 -11.03
CA ILE A 13 -33.13 21.54 -10.99
C ILE A 13 -33.67 21.35 -9.58
N GLN A 14 -34.95 20.99 -9.45
CA GLN A 14 -35.54 20.64 -8.16
C GLN A 14 -35.41 19.13 -7.95
N ILE A 15 -34.67 18.74 -6.92
CA ILE A 15 -34.49 17.33 -6.54
C ILE A 15 -35.18 17.08 -5.19
N ASP A 16 -35.72 15.88 -5.02
CA ASP A 16 -36.23 15.45 -3.72
C ASP A 16 -35.08 15.36 -2.71
N GLU A 17 -35.34 15.68 -1.44
CA GLU A 17 -34.37 15.52 -0.35
C GLU A 17 -33.84 14.09 -0.25
N SER A 18 -34.65 13.09 -0.64
CA SER A 18 -34.28 11.68 -0.67
C SER A 18 -33.47 11.26 -1.90
N ASP A 19 -33.32 12.12 -2.91
CA ASP A 19 -32.58 11.83 -4.15
C ASP A 19 -31.08 11.64 -3.85
N GLY A 20 -30.48 10.58 -4.41
CA GLY A 20 -29.05 10.27 -4.23
C GLY A 20 -28.10 11.32 -4.84
N ARG A 21 -28.60 12.19 -5.72
CA ARG A 21 -27.85 13.33 -6.27
C ARG A 21 -27.78 14.53 -5.32
N ASN A 22 -28.50 14.49 -4.20
CA ASN A 22 -28.44 15.53 -3.19
C ASN A 22 -27.01 15.60 -2.60
N PRO A 23 -26.30 16.75 -2.70
CA PRO A 23 -24.96 16.91 -2.16
C PRO A 23 -24.90 16.84 -0.62
N ALA A 24 -26.04 16.96 0.07
CA ALA A 24 -26.13 16.67 1.50
C ALA A 24 -26.11 15.15 1.78
N ASN A 25 -26.51 14.32 0.81
CA ASN A 25 -26.51 12.85 0.87
C ASN A 25 -25.15 12.25 0.45
N THR A 26 -24.33 12.99 -0.31
CA THR A 26 -23.01 12.51 -0.77
C THR A 26 -21.93 12.44 0.32
N LYS A 27 -22.22 12.84 1.57
CA LYS A 27 -21.28 12.71 2.70
C LYS A 27 -21.13 11.27 3.23
N ASN A 28 -21.88 10.31 2.68
CA ASN A 28 -21.94 8.93 3.20
C ASN A 28 -21.06 7.94 2.43
N ASN A 29 -20.25 8.38 1.47
CA ASN A 29 -19.31 7.51 0.74
C ASN A 29 -17.84 7.76 1.12
N GLU A 30 -17.60 8.40 2.27
CA GLU A 30 -16.31 8.29 2.96
C GLU A 30 -16.13 6.80 3.31
N PRO A 31 -15.07 6.13 2.84
CA PRO A 31 -14.83 4.74 3.22
C PRO A 31 -14.81 4.67 4.74
N THR A 32 -15.62 3.78 5.31
CA THR A 32 -15.66 3.59 6.76
C THR A 32 -14.24 3.43 7.29
N ASP A 33 -13.95 3.90 8.51
CA ASP A 33 -12.59 3.90 9.05
C ASP A 33 -11.88 2.55 8.87
N ALA A 34 -12.63 1.45 8.97
CA ALA A 34 -12.19 0.07 8.71
C ALA A 34 -11.81 -0.20 7.24
N GLU A 35 -12.64 0.21 6.27
CA GLU A 35 -12.34 0.08 4.83
C GLU A 35 -11.16 0.97 4.43
N SER A 36 -11.08 2.19 4.97
CA SER A 36 -9.94 3.09 4.74
C SER A 36 -8.65 2.49 5.32
N LEU A 37 -8.72 1.82 6.47
CA LEU A 37 -7.58 1.15 7.12
C LEU A 37 -7.16 -0.10 6.34
N ALA A 38 -8.11 -0.87 5.82
CA ALA A 38 -7.83 -2.01 4.94
C ALA A 38 -7.11 -1.58 3.65
N ILE A 39 -7.55 -0.46 3.04
CA ILE A 39 -6.90 0.09 1.84
C ILE A 39 -5.48 0.61 2.18
N LYS A 40 -5.33 1.33 3.29
CA LYS A 40 -4.02 1.82 3.77
C LYS A 40 -3.04 0.68 4.06
N THR A 41 -3.49 -0.35 4.78
CA THR A 41 -2.66 -1.52 5.14
C THR A 41 -2.27 -2.34 3.90
N ALA A 42 -3.20 -2.52 2.95
CA ALA A 42 -2.89 -3.15 1.67
C ALA A 42 -1.84 -2.36 0.87
N GLY A 43 -1.93 -1.02 0.85
CA GLY A 43 -0.94 -0.15 0.23
C GLY A 43 0.44 -0.24 0.88
N LEU A 44 0.50 -0.28 2.22
CA LEU A 44 1.76 -0.45 2.96
C LEU A 44 2.40 -1.81 2.69
N ALA A 45 1.62 -2.89 2.69
CA ALA A 45 2.10 -4.23 2.36
C ALA A 45 2.75 -4.26 0.96
N GLU A 46 2.13 -3.61 -0.03
CA GLU A 46 2.66 -3.54 -1.38
C GLU A 46 3.96 -2.72 -1.47
N ILE A 47 4.06 -1.61 -0.73
CA ILE A 47 5.30 -0.84 -0.63
C ILE A 47 6.44 -1.70 -0.08
N LEU A 48 6.19 -2.47 0.99
CA LEU A 48 7.19 -3.34 1.59
C LEU A 48 7.64 -4.46 0.62
N ARG A 49 6.70 -5.11 -0.08
CA ARG A 49 7.04 -6.12 -1.11
C ARG A 49 7.92 -5.53 -2.20
N ARG A 50 7.56 -4.34 -2.72
CA ARG A 50 8.37 -3.65 -3.73
C ARG A 50 9.77 -3.27 -3.22
N LYS A 51 9.89 -2.84 -1.95
CA LYS A 51 11.21 -2.58 -1.32
C LYS A 51 12.06 -3.85 -1.29
N ARG A 52 11.50 -4.99 -0.87
CA ARG A 52 12.18 -6.30 -0.88
C ARG A 52 12.64 -6.69 -2.29
N ASP A 53 11.74 -6.60 -3.26
CA ASP A 53 12.02 -7.01 -4.64
C ASP A 53 13.09 -6.14 -5.28
N ARG A 54 13.09 -4.83 -4.99
CA ARG A 54 14.15 -3.90 -5.40
C ARG A 54 15.51 -4.30 -4.82
N LEU A 55 15.60 -4.58 -3.52
CA LEU A 55 16.87 -4.96 -2.87
C LEU A 55 17.44 -6.28 -3.42
N LEU A 56 16.55 -7.24 -3.75
CA LEU A 56 16.93 -8.47 -4.42
C LEU A 56 17.39 -8.23 -5.86
N ALA A 57 16.71 -7.36 -6.62
CA ALA A 57 17.10 -7.01 -7.98
C ALA A 57 18.46 -6.29 -8.02
N ASP A 58 18.71 -5.36 -7.12
CA ASP A 58 19.96 -4.60 -7.00
C ASP A 58 21.19 -5.50 -6.76
N THR A 59 20.97 -6.71 -6.25
CA THR A 59 22.02 -7.70 -5.96
C THR A 59 21.97 -8.91 -6.88
N ASP A 60 21.07 -8.93 -7.87
CA ASP A 60 20.84 -10.11 -8.72
C ASP A 60 21.98 -10.36 -9.72
N TRP A 61 22.57 -9.29 -10.25
CA TRP A 61 23.74 -9.33 -11.13
C TRP A 61 25.00 -9.97 -10.49
N MET A 62 25.03 -10.07 -9.17
CA MET A 62 26.12 -10.73 -8.44
C MET A 62 26.04 -12.25 -8.53
N ALA A 63 24.86 -12.81 -8.82
CA ALA A 63 24.64 -14.24 -8.95
C ALA A 63 24.91 -14.77 -10.37
N THR A 64 25.38 -13.92 -11.30
CA THR A 64 25.63 -14.31 -12.69
C THR A 64 27.06 -14.85 -12.89
N GLY A 65 27.14 -16.15 -13.21
CA GLY A 65 28.21 -16.83 -13.97
C GLY A 65 29.61 -16.84 -13.37
N ASP A 66 30.32 -15.72 -13.48
CA ASP A 66 31.76 -15.64 -13.18
C ASP A 66 32.09 -15.02 -11.82
N ARG A 67 31.07 -14.62 -11.04
CA ARG A 67 31.26 -13.96 -9.74
C ARG A 67 30.97 -14.91 -8.59
N SER A 68 31.95 -15.09 -7.71
CA SER A 68 31.73 -15.67 -6.39
C SER A 68 31.05 -14.62 -5.50
N ILE A 69 29.76 -14.82 -5.22
CA ILE A 69 29.05 -14.04 -4.19
C ILE A 69 29.63 -14.37 -2.80
N SER A 70 29.92 -13.36 -1.99
CA SER A 70 30.39 -13.60 -0.62
C SER A 70 29.28 -14.25 0.23
N ASP A 71 29.68 -14.92 1.31
CA ASP A 71 28.73 -15.55 2.23
C ASP A 71 27.82 -14.52 2.90
N GLU A 72 28.31 -13.30 3.14
CA GLU A 72 27.55 -12.18 3.68
C GLU A 72 26.45 -11.73 2.71
N TRP A 73 26.76 -11.61 1.42
CA TRP A 73 25.77 -11.29 0.39
C TRP A 73 24.73 -12.39 0.23
N ARG A 74 25.13 -13.66 0.35
CA ARG A 74 24.18 -14.80 0.35
C ARG A 74 23.23 -14.73 1.53
N THR A 75 23.78 -14.45 2.72
CA THR A 75 23.01 -14.30 3.97
C THR A 75 22.03 -13.14 3.89
N TYR A 76 22.49 -11.98 3.41
CA TYR A 76 21.66 -10.80 3.17
C TYR A 76 20.48 -11.09 2.23
N ARG A 77 20.74 -11.69 1.06
CA ARG A 77 19.70 -12.05 0.10
C ARG A 77 18.72 -13.09 0.66
N GLN A 78 19.20 -14.01 1.49
CA GLN A 78 18.34 -14.99 2.15
C GLN A 78 17.43 -14.32 3.19
N ALA A 79 17.99 -13.46 4.05
CA ALA A 79 17.23 -12.70 5.04
C ALA A 79 16.13 -11.83 4.38
N LEU A 80 16.40 -11.23 3.21
CA LEU A 80 15.38 -10.50 2.45
C LEU A 80 14.21 -11.40 1.98
N ARG A 81 14.49 -12.65 1.58
CA ARG A 81 13.46 -13.61 1.17
C ARG A 81 12.65 -14.12 2.34
N ASP A 82 13.31 -14.31 3.49
CA ASP A 82 12.71 -14.83 4.72
C ASP A 82 11.96 -13.73 5.50
N LEU A 83 12.15 -12.45 5.17
CA LEU A 83 11.50 -11.31 5.81
C LEU A 83 9.97 -11.46 5.99
N PRO A 84 9.18 -11.85 4.96
CA PRO A 84 7.75 -12.04 5.13
C PRO A 84 7.39 -13.15 6.11
N GLU A 85 8.32 -14.10 6.35
CA GLU A 85 8.11 -15.17 7.30
C GLU A 85 8.52 -14.79 8.72
N THR A 86 9.59 -14.02 8.87
CA THR A 86 10.12 -13.60 10.18
C THR A 86 9.37 -12.43 10.79
N THR A 87 8.61 -11.67 10.00
CA THR A 87 7.91 -10.46 10.46
C THR A 87 6.39 -10.50 10.24
N LYS A 88 5.80 -11.70 10.26
CA LYS A 88 4.34 -11.90 10.06
C LYS A 88 3.48 -11.13 11.07
N ASP A 89 4.01 -10.97 12.28
CA ASP A 89 3.41 -10.28 13.42
C ASP A 89 3.44 -8.75 13.29
N LYS A 90 4.46 -8.22 12.62
CA LYS A 90 4.63 -6.78 12.38
C LYS A 90 4.07 -6.31 11.05
N TRP A 91 3.86 -7.22 10.09
CA TRP A 91 3.39 -6.85 8.76
C TRP A 91 1.99 -6.20 8.79
N PRO A 92 1.76 -5.05 8.10
CA PRO A 92 2.63 -4.31 7.17
C PRO A 92 3.35 -3.10 7.80
N TYR A 93 3.54 -3.08 9.11
CA TYR A 93 4.20 -2.02 9.87
C TYR A 93 5.62 -2.43 10.25
N LEU A 94 6.50 -2.48 9.24
CA LEU A 94 7.93 -2.73 9.43
C LEU A 94 8.69 -1.43 9.63
N GLU A 95 9.63 -1.41 10.57
CA GLU A 95 10.58 -0.32 10.72
C GLU A 95 11.84 -0.59 9.88
N ASP A 96 12.65 0.44 9.64
CA ASP A 96 13.92 0.28 8.91
C ASP A 96 14.90 -0.67 9.63
N SER A 97 14.76 -0.82 10.96
CA SER A 97 15.54 -1.75 11.79
C SER A 97 15.21 -3.22 11.53
N ASP A 98 14.01 -3.54 11.02
CA ASP A 98 13.60 -4.90 10.68
C ASP A 98 14.20 -5.37 9.34
N TRP A 99 14.75 -4.45 8.53
CA TRP A 99 15.37 -4.79 7.27
C TRP A 99 16.82 -5.25 7.48
N PRO A 100 17.27 -6.30 6.79
CA PRO A 100 18.67 -6.70 6.86
C PRO A 100 19.57 -5.57 6.36
N THR A 101 20.73 -5.41 7.00
CA THR A 101 21.71 -4.41 6.60
C THR A 101 22.53 -4.89 5.42
N LYS A 102 22.75 -4.00 4.46
CA LYS A 102 23.55 -4.30 3.27
C LYS A 102 25.02 -4.52 3.67
N PRO A 103 25.66 -5.64 3.29
CA PRO A 103 27.08 -5.87 3.56
C PRO A 103 27.96 -4.93 2.71
N SER A 104 29.20 -4.69 3.18
CA SER A 104 30.18 -3.77 2.57
C SER A 104 30.92 -4.37 1.39
#